data_AF-A0A450UQC4-F1
#
_entry.id   AF-A0A450UQC4-F1
#
_cell.length_a   1.000
_cell.length_b   1.000
_cell.length_c   1.000
_cell.angle_alpha   90.00
_cell.angle_beta   90.00
_cell.angle_gamma   90.00
#
_symmetry.space_group_name_H-M   'P 1'
#
loop_
_entity.id
_entity.type
_entity.pdbx_description
1 polymer ?
#
loop_
_entity_poly.entity_id
_entity_poly.type
_entity_poly.pdbx_seq_one_letter_code
_entity_poly.pdbx_strand_id
1 'polypeptide(L)'
;MSAIAFDTLEFTKRLVQAGASREIAEATAEAFKKASGEAELATKGDIRDLRNDFDRRFELLQNELKLHRWILAIIAAGVVLPIIQGMIQ
;
A
#
# COMPACT_ATOMS: atom_id res chain seq x y z
N MET A 1 -0.63 6.96 -14.88
CA MET A 1 -0.59 8.07 -13.90
C MET A 1 -1.75 8.99 -14.21
N SER A 2 -2.81 9.02 -13.40
CA SER A 2 -3.76 10.14 -13.46
C SER A 2 -3.25 11.15 -12.43
N ALA A 3 -2.35 12.03 -12.87
CA ALA A 3 -2.03 13.22 -12.11
C ALA A 3 -3.31 14.06 -12.11
N ILE A 4 -3.82 14.39 -10.93
CA ILE A 4 -4.89 15.40 -10.83
C ILE A 4 -4.24 16.71 -11.24
N ALA A 5 -4.46 17.12 -12.50
CA ALA A 5 -3.88 18.33 -13.02
C ALA A 5 -4.49 19.52 -12.29
N PHE A 6 -3.66 20.32 -11.62
CA PHE A 6 -4.11 21.55 -10.99
C PHE A 6 -4.53 22.56 -12.07
N ASP A 7 -5.84 22.82 -12.17
CA ASP A 7 -6.38 23.82 -13.10
C ASP A 7 -6.12 25.24 -12.58
N THR A 8 -5.01 25.79 -13.04
CA THR A 8 -4.55 27.14 -12.68
C THR A 8 -5.55 28.22 -13.11
N LEU A 9 -6.32 27.97 -14.20
CA LEU A 9 -7.28 28.92 -14.76
C LEU A 9 -8.58 28.94 -13.95
N GLU A 10 -9.09 27.78 -13.54
CA GLU A 10 -10.25 27.72 -12.65
C GLU A 10 -9.93 28.36 -11.29
N PHE A 11 -8.74 28.09 -10.76
CA PHE A 11 -8.30 28.63 -9.48
C PHE A 11 -8.18 30.16 -9.49
N THR A 12 -7.57 30.74 -10.53
CA THR A 12 -7.50 32.20 -10.70
C THR A 12 -8.89 32.82 -10.82
N LYS A 13 -9.79 32.22 -11.60
CA LYS A 13 -11.17 32.71 -11.74
C LYS A 13 -11.91 32.76 -10.41
N ARG A 14 -11.76 31.74 -9.56
CA ARG A 14 -12.36 31.72 -8.22
C ARG A 14 -11.79 32.82 -7.32
N LEU A 15 -10.48 33.05 -7.34
CA LEU A 15 -9.85 34.12 -6.57
C LEU A 15 -10.32 35.50 -7.01
N VAL A 16 -10.43 35.74 -8.33
CA VAL A 16 -10.96 37.00 -8.86
C VAL A 16 -12.43 37.18 -8.50
N GLN A 17 -13.25 36.13 -8.59
CA GLN A 17 -14.65 36.17 -8.16
C GLN A 17 -14.81 36.44 -6.65
N ALA A 18 -13.84 36.01 -5.84
CA ALA A 18 -13.78 36.28 -4.41
C ALA A 18 -13.25 37.71 -4.08
N GLY A 19 -12.92 38.51 -5.10
CA GLY A 19 -12.48 39.90 -4.93
C GLY A 19 -10.96 40.10 -4.91
N ALA A 20 -10.16 39.08 -5.21
CA ALA A 20 -8.71 39.25 -5.38
C ALA A 20 -8.40 39.99 -6.69
N SER A 21 -7.37 40.84 -6.69
CA SER A 21 -6.87 41.43 -7.94
C SER A 21 -6.32 40.33 -8.84
N ARG A 22 -6.35 40.58 -10.15
CA ARG A 22 -5.90 39.60 -11.15
C ARG A 22 -4.43 39.23 -10.95
N GLU A 23 -3.57 40.20 -10.64
CA GLU A 23 -2.15 39.91 -10.39
C GLU A 23 -1.94 39.01 -9.17
N ILE A 24 -2.70 39.23 -8.09
CA ILE A 24 -2.61 38.40 -6.89
C ILE A 24 -3.16 37.00 -7.15
N ALA A 25 -4.27 36.89 -7.89
CA ALA A 25 -4.86 35.62 -8.25
C ALA A 25 -3.88 34.76 -9.08
N GLU A 26 -3.23 35.38 -10.07
CA GLU A 26 -2.26 34.71 -10.95
C GLU A 26 -1.00 34.30 -10.17
N ALA A 27 -0.45 35.20 -9.36
CA ALA A 27 0.72 34.90 -8.52
C ALA A 27 0.44 33.78 -7.51
N THR A 28 -0.76 33.77 -6.90
CA THR A 28 -1.16 32.74 -5.94
C THR A 28 -1.38 31.40 -6.64
N ALA A 29 -1.99 31.39 -7.82
CA ALA A 29 -2.19 30.18 -8.59
C ALA A 29 -0.86 29.55 -9.03
N GLU A 30 0.10 30.38 -9.44
CA GLU A 30 1.43 29.92 -9.82
C GLU A 30 2.25 29.40 -8.63
N ALA A 31 2.23 30.10 -7.50
CA ALA A 31 2.87 29.65 -6.27
C ALA A 31 2.26 28.32 -5.77
N PHE A 32 0.93 28.20 -5.81
CA PHE A 32 0.24 26.98 -5.40
C PHE A 32 0.52 25.81 -6.36
N LYS A 33 0.59 26.06 -7.67
CA LYS A 33 0.98 25.05 -8.66
C LYS A 33 2.40 24.53 -8.42
N LYS A 34 3.35 25.42 -8.12
CA LYS A 34 4.73 25.05 -7.79
C LYS A 34 4.78 24.22 -6.50
N ALA A 35 4.17 24.70 -5.42
CA ALA A 35 4.13 23.99 -4.14
C ALA A 35 3.39 22.63 -4.21
N SER A 36 2.31 22.55 -4.99
CA SER A 36 1.54 21.31 -5.18
C SER A 36 2.22 20.32 -6.13
N GLY A 37 3.06 20.81 -7.05
CA GLY A 37 3.89 19.98 -7.93
C GLY A 37 5.14 19.44 -7.23
N GLU A 38 5.65 20.14 -6.21
CA GLU A 38 6.75 19.71 -5.35
C GLU A 38 6.32 18.74 -4.24
N ALA A 39 5.02 18.69 -3.93
CA ALA A 39 4.46 17.62 -3.13
C ALA A 39 4.47 16.32 -3.96
N GLU A 40 5.59 15.60 -3.94
CA GLU A 40 5.64 14.16 -4.20
C GLU A 40 4.72 13.47 -3.19
N LEU A 41 3.41 13.53 -3.44
CA LEU A 41 2.42 12.68 -2.80
C LEU A 41 2.91 11.25 -3.02
N ALA A 42 3.30 10.55 -1.95
CA ALA A 42 3.73 9.14 -1.98
C ALA A 42 2.94 8.42 -3.07
N THR A 43 3.65 8.09 -4.15
CA THR A 43 3.00 7.84 -5.42
C THR A 43 2.10 6.63 -5.20
N LYS A 44 0.94 6.55 -5.84
CA LYS A 44 0.15 5.29 -5.80
C LYS A 44 0.99 4.05 -6.20
N GLY A 45 2.12 4.26 -6.88
CA GLY A 45 3.19 3.29 -7.12
C GLY A 45 3.81 2.74 -5.83
N ASP A 46 4.24 3.60 -4.90
CA ASP A 46 4.90 3.18 -3.65
C ASP A 46 3.96 2.34 -2.78
N ILE A 47 2.67 2.68 -2.74
CA ILE A 47 1.65 1.87 -2.04
C ILE A 47 1.47 0.50 -2.73
N ARG A 48 1.56 0.45 -4.05
CA ARG A 48 1.46 -0.79 -4.81
C ARG A 48 2.70 -1.67 -4.61
N ASP A 49 3.88 -1.07 -4.56
CA ASP A 49 5.13 -1.78 -4.32
C ASP A 49 5.20 -2.29 -2.89
N LEU A 50 4.73 -1.50 -1.91
CA LEU A 50 4.59 -1.95 -0.53
C LEU A 50 3.61 -3.12 -0.41
N ARG A 51 2.45 -3.08 -1.11
CA ARG A 51 1.52 -4.22 -1.18
C ARG A 51 2.17 -5.46 -1.75
N ASN A 52 2.89 -5.33 -2.86
CA ASN A 52 3.56 -6.45 -3.52
C ASN A 52 4.65 -7.07 -2.62
N ASP A 53 5.40 -6.25 -1.87
CA ASP A 53 6.41 -6.75 -0.92
C ASP A 53 5.77 -7.49 0.26
N PHE A 54 4.65 -6.96 0.78
CA PHE A 54 3.86 -7.65 1.81
C PHE A 54 3.32 -9.00 1.34
N ASP A 55 2.74 -9.06 0.14
CA ASP A 55 2.18 -10.30 -0.42
C ASP A 55 3.27 -11.38 -0.57
N ARG A 56 4.47 -11.03 -1.07
CA ARG A 56 5.60 -11.97 -1.17
C ARG A 56 6.05 -12.48 0.19
N ARG A 57 6.18 -11.60 1.19
CA ARG A 57 6.58 -12.00 2.55
C ARG A 57 5.55 -12.93 3.19
N PHE A 58 4.26 -12.66 2.98
CA PHE A 58 3.19 -13.55 3.44
C PHE A 58 3.23 -14.91 2.74
N GLU A 59 3.52 -14.96 1.45
CA GLU A 59 3.62 -16.21 0.70
C GLU A 59 4.80 -17.08 1.18
N LEU A 60 5.96 -16.47 1.44
CA LEU A 60 7.12 -17.15 2.03
C LEU A 60 6.79 -17.72 3.41
N LEU A 61 6.16 -16.92 4.28
CA LEU A 61 5.74 -17.35 5.62
C LEU A 61 4.73 -18.51 5.56
N GLN A 62 3.75 -18.45 4.65
CA GLN A 62 2.80 -19.54 4.47
C GLN A 62 3.47 -20.84 4.03
N ASN A 63 4.47 -20.76 3.16
CA ASN A 63 5.18 -21.92 2.66
C ASN A 63 6.04 -22.56 3.77
N GLU A 64 6.73 -21.76 4.57
CA GLU A 64 7.46 -22.22 5.74
C GLU A 64 6.53 -22.85 6.78
N LEU A 65 5.40 -22.20 7.11
CA LEU A 65 4.42 -22.75 8.06
C LEU A 65 3.80 -24.06 7.56
N LYS A 66 3.56 -24.19 6.25
CA LYS A 66 3.05 -25.42 5.65
C LYS A 66 4.05 -26.57 5.79
N LEU A 67 5.33 -26.32 5.59
CA LEU A 67 6.40 -27.31 5.78
C LEU A 67 6.50 -27.73 7.25
N HIS A 68 6.52 -26.78 8.18
CA HIS A 68 6.52 -27.06 9.62
C HIS A 68 5.29 -27.89 10.03
N ARG A 69 4.11 -27.56 9.52
CA ARG A 69 2.88 -28.33 9.77
C ARG A 69 3.00 -29.79 9.32
N TRP A 70 3.61 -30.04 8.16
CA TRP A 70 3.82 -31.41 7.66
C TRP A 70 4.85 -32.19 8.48
N ILE A 71 5.97 -31.56 8.88
CA ILE A 71 6.97 -32.19 9.75
C ILE A 71 6.33 -32.53 11.11
N LEU A 72 5.58 -31.61 11.70
CA LEU A 72 4.84 -31.85 12.94
C LEU A 72 3.81 -32.96 12.79
N ALA A 73 3.08 -33.04 11.67
CA ALA A 73 2.14 -34.12 11.41
C ALA A 73 2.82 -35.49 11.30
N ILE A 74 4.00 -35.56 10.66
CA ILE A 74 4.80 -36.79 10.57
C ILE A 74 5.30 -37.22 11.95
N ILE A 75 5.84 -36.28 12.74
CA ILE A 75 6.29 -36.57 14.10
C ILE A 75 5.12 -37.01 14.98
N ALA A 76 3.99 -36.30 14.92
CA ALA A 76 2.78 -36.65 15.66
C ALA A 76 2.28 -38.03 15.25
N ALA A 77 2.24 -38.37 13.96
CA ALA A 77 1.87 -39.70 13.51
C ALA A 77 2.84 -40.78 14.04
N GLY A 78 4.15 -40.51 13.98
CA GLY A 78 5.18 -41.43 14.48
C GLY A 78 5.08 -41.70 15.99
N VAL A 79 4.60 -40.74 16.78
CA VAL A 79 4.44 -40.89 18.24
C VAL A 79 3.06 -41.41 18.63
N VAL A 80 1.99 -40.91 18.00
CA VAL A 80 0.60 -41.21 18.38
C VAL A 80 0.16 -42.59 17.89
N LEU A 81 0.54 -43.00 16.68
CA LEU A 81 0.18 -44.31 16.14
C LEU A 81 0.65 -45.50 16.99
N PRO A 82 1.92 -45.58 17.45
CA PRO A 82 2.37 -46.71 18.27
C PRO A 82 1.68 -46.75 19.65
N ILE A 83 1.33 -45.59 20.22
CA ILE A 83 0.59 -45.53 21.50
C ILE A 83 -0.80 -46.14 21.33
N ILE A 84 -1.50 -45.82 20.23
CA ILE A 84 -2.83 -46.38 19.94
C ILE A 84 -2.74 -47.88 19.68
N GLN A 85 -1.73 -48.35 18.93
CA GLN A 85 -1.54 -49.78 18.69
C GLN A 85 -1.25 -50.55 19.98
N GLY A 86 -0.46 -49.98 20.89
CA GLY A 86 -0.17 -50.57 22.21
C GLY A 86 -1.36 -50.62 23.16
N MET A 87 -2.46 -49.90 22.88
CA MET A 87 -3.71 -49.96 23.66
C MET A 87 -4.75 -50.93 23.09
N ILE A 88 -4.55 -51.42 21.85
CA ILE A 88 -5.50 -52.31 21.15
C ILE A 88 -5.04 -53.79 21.22
N GLN A 89 -3.79 -54.08 21.60
CA GLN A 89 -3.33 -55.42 21.99
C GLN A 89 -3.61 -55.71 23.46
#